data_AF-A0A151BZQ3-F1
#
_entry.id   AF-A0A151BZQ3-F1
#
_cell.length_a   1.000
_cell.length_b   1.000
_cell.length_c   1.000
_cell.angle_alpha   90.00
_cell.angle_beta   90.00
_cell.angle_gamma   90.00
#
_symmetry.space_group_name_H-M   'P 1'
#
loop_
_entity.id
_entity.type
_entity.pdbx_description
1 polymer ?
#
loop_
_entity_poly.entity_id
_entity_poly.type
_entity_poly.pdbx_seq_one_letter_code
_entity_poly.pdbx_strand_id
1 'polypeptide(L)'
;MFRGITRGNRVRPGRLHPESINTIVQRAVARAGLDPTGYSAHSHRAGFVTHAHLRGASDRAIMHQTRHRSPASVGTYVRVESAWVNNAATTLGI
;
A
#
# COMPACT_ATOMS: atom_id res chain seq x y z
N MET A 1 7.55 -13.92 -7.52
CA MET A 1 8.99 -13.71 -7.19
C MET A 1 9.48 -12.53 -8.02
N PHE A 2 10.02 -11.48 -7.41
CA PHE A 2 10.62 -10.37 -8.17
C PHE A 2 11.99 -10.76 -8.71
N ARG A 3 12.30 -10.31 -9.92
CA ARG A 3 13.59 -10.55 -10.60
C ARG A 3 14.08 -9.23 -11.19
N GLY A 4 15.39 -9.00 -11.13
CA GLY A 4 15.99 -7.81 -11.73
C GLY A 4 16.02 -7.92 -13.26
N ILE A 5 15.85 -6.77 -13.94
CA ILE A 5 15.98 -6.65 -15.39
C ILE A 5 17.17 -5.74 -15.67
N THR A 6 18.05 -6.14 -16.60
CA THR A 6 19.18 -5.31 -17.03
C THR A 6 18.74 -4.23 -18.00
N ARG A 7 19.59 -3.22 -18.25
CA ARG A 7 19.30 -2.16 -19.23
C ARG A 7 19.02 -2.69 -20.64
N GLY A 8 19.58 -3.85 -21.00
CA GLY A 8 19.31 -4.55 -22.27
C GLY A 8 18.07 -5.45 -22.25
N ASN A 9 17.12 -5.21 -21.33
CA ASN A 9 15.87 -5.95 -21.18
C ASN A 9 16.03 -7.47 -20.93
N ARG A 10 17.12 -7.90 -20.28
CA ARG A 10 17.35 -9.31 -19.92
C ARG A 10 17.03 -9.55 -18.45
N VAL A 11 16.31 -10.63 -18.16
CA VAL A 11 15.97 -11.03 -16.79
C VAL A 11 17.16 -11.72 -16.12
N ARG A 12 17.58 -11.23 -14.94
CA ARG A 12 18.69 -11.83 -14.18
C ARG A 12 18.29 -13.16 -13.53
N PRO A 13 19.20 -14.13 -13.40
CA PRO A 13 18.93 -15.36 -12.66
C PRO A 13 18.67 -15.05 -11.18
N GLY A 14 17.81 -15.85 -10.54
CA GLY A 14 17.52 -15.73 -9.10
C GLY A 14 16.51 -14.64 -8.72
N ARG A 15 16.19 -14.61 -7.42
CA ARG A 15 15.26 -13.66 -6.80
C ARG A 15 15.97 -12.33 -6.60
N LEU A 16 15.23 -11.23 -6.73
CA LEU A 16 15.68 -9.94 -6.21
C LEU A 16 15.91 -10.10 -4.68
N HIS A 17 16.94 -9.44 -4.15
CA HIS A 17 17.12 -9.37 -2.71
C HIS A 17 15.87 -8.70 -2.09
N PRO A 18 15.33 -9.21 -0.97
CA PRO A 18 14.10 -8.66 -0.37
C PRO A 18 14.17 -7.13 -0.15
N GLU A 19 15.32 -6.65 0.32
CA GLU A 19 15.53 -5.23 0.61
C GLU A 19 15.56 -4.34 -0.64
N SER A 20 15.87 -4.90 -1.81
CA SER A 20 15.96 -4.11 -3.04
C SER A 20 14.63 -3.43 -3.39
N ILE A 21 13.49 -3.99 -3.00
CA ILE A 21 12.18 -3.34 -3.24
C ILE A 21 12.05 -2.08 -2.38
N ASN A 22 12.42 -2.13 -1.10
CA ASN A 22 12.40 -0.95 -0.21
C ASN A 22 13.32 0.15 -0.76
N THR A 23 14.54 -0.21 -1.16
CA THR A 23 15.48 0.74 -1.78
C THR A 23 14.90 1.39 -3.04
N ILE A 24 14.20 0.62 -3.88
CA ILE A 24 13.55 1.15 -5.09
C ILE A 24 12.45 2.14 -4.71
N VAL A 25 11.61 1.82 -3.72
CA VAL A 25 10.53 2.70 -3.26
C VAL A 25 11.10 4.01 -2.71
N GLN A 26 12.06 3.95 -1.79
CA GLN A 26 12.66 5.16 -1.20
C GLN A 26 13.31 6.05 -2.26
N ARG A 27 14.02 5.45 -3.24
CA ARG A 27 14.58 6.21 -4.38
C ARG A 27 13.49 6.85 -5.23
N ALA A 28 12.36 6.16 -5.45
CA ALA A 28 11.25 6.72 -6.20
C ALA A 28 10.61 7.90 -5.46
N VAL A 29 10.42 7.79 -4.15
CA VAL A 29 9.89 8.86 -3.27
C VAL A 29 10.82 10.07 -3.28
N ALA A 30 12.13 9.87 -3.11
CA ALA A 30 13.11 10.95 -3.17
C ALA A 30 13.11 11.67 -4.54
N ARG A 31 12.99 10.93 -5.65
CA ARG A 31 12.86 11.52 -7.00
C ARG A 31 11.57 12.30 -7.20
N ALA A 32 10.52 12.01 -6.43
CA ALA A 32 9.28 12.75 -6.43
C ALA A 32 9.33 14.03 -5.55
N GLY A 33 10.48 14.33 -4.94
CA GLY A 33 10.66 15.50 -4.08
C GLY A 33 10.10 15.35 -2.66
N LEU A 34 9.81 14.10 -2.24
CA LEU A 34 9.30 13.79 -0.90
C LEU A 34 10.41 13.24 -0.01
N ASP A 35 10.29 13.44 1.31
CA ASP A 35 11.14 12.78 2.29
C ASP A 35 10.89 11.26 2.26
N PRO A 36 11.90 10.42 1.93
CA PRO A 36 11.75 8.98 1.90
C PRO A 36 11.56 8.34 3.29
N THR A 37 11.78 9.09 4.37
CA THR A 37 11.58 8.59 5.74
C THR A 37 10.14 8.11 5.94
N GLY A 38 9.98 6.89 6.48
CA GLY A 38 8.66 6.26 6.66
C GLY A 38 8.09 5.57 5.41
N TYR A 39 8.72 5.72 4.24
CA TYR A 39 8.31 5.00 3.02
C TYR A 39 9.01 3.66 2.87
N SER A 40 8.23 2.63 2.54
CA SER A 40 8.69 1.26 2.31
C SER A 40 7.75 0.53 1.36
N ALA A 41 8.12 -0.68 0.96
CA ALA A 41 7.21 -1.57 0.22
C ALA A 41 5.91 -1.85 1.02
N HIS A 42 6.02 -1.91 2.35
CA HIS A 42 4.86 -2.15 3.21
C HIS A 42 3.96 -0.92 3.32
N SER A 43 4.52 0.29 3.46
CA SER A 43 3.71 1.51 3.52
C SER A 43 2.88 1.71 2.25
N HIS A 44 3.39 1.28 1.09
CA HIS A 44 2.65 1.33 -0.16
C HIS A 44 1.44 0.37 -0.17
N ARG A 45 1.57 -0.81 0.45
CA ARG A 45 0.44 -1.73 0.66
C ARG A 45 -0.61 -1.12 1.59
N ALA A 46 -0.19 -0.47 2.68
CA ALA A 46 -1.08 0.25 3.57
C ALA A 46 -1.85 1.34 2.81
N GLY A 47 -1.14 2.19 2.08
CA GLY A 47 -1.74 3.25 1.25
C GLY A 47 -2.72 2.71 0.20
N PHE A 48 -2.41 1.58 -0.45
CA PHE A 48 -3.35 0.92 -1.35
C PHE A 48 -4.65 0.51 -0.65
N VAL A 49 -4.56 -0.13 0.52
CA VAL A 49 -5.73 -0.57 1.29
C VAL A 49 -6.59 0.63 1.67
N THR A 50 -5.99 1.67 2.24
CA THR A 50 -6.68 2.90 2.63
C THR A 50 -7.34 3.55 1.41
N HIS A 51 -6.61 3.71 0.31
CA HIS A 51 -7.13 4.35 -0.90
C HIS A 51 -8.29 3.56 -1.54
N ALA A 52 -8.16 2.24 -1.64
CA ALA A 52 -9.20 1.38 -2.20
C ALA A 52 -10.49 1.45 -1.37
N HIS A 53 -10.36 1.43 -0.03
CA HIS A 53 -11.51 1.56 0.86
C HIS A 53 -12.18 2.93 0.73
N LEU A 54 -11.40 4.03 0.72
CA LEU A 54 -11.92 5.39 0.52
C LEU A 54 -12.60 5.59 -0.84
N ARG A 55 -12.27 4.76 -1.85
CA ARG A 55 -12.92 4.74 -3.17
C ARG A 55 -14.11 3.76 -3.25
N GLY A 56 -14.55 3.21 -2.13
CA GLY A 56 -15.74 2.35 -2.04
C GLY A 56 -15.52 0.91 -2.46
N ALA A 57 -14.28 0.45 -2.60
CA ALA A 57 -14.02 -0.98 -2.80
C ALA A 57 -14.42 -1.77 -1.55
N SER A 58 -15.11 -2.90 -1.73
CA SER A 58 -15.50 -3.74 -0.60
C SER A 58 -14.28 -4.36 0.08
N ASP A 59 -14.37 -4.57 1.39
CA ASP A 59 -13.33 -5.24 2.17
C ASP A 59 -12.98 -6.60 1.56
N ARG A 60 -13.98 -7.35 1.06
CA ARG A 60 -13.75 -8.63 0.37
C ARG A 60 -12.86 -8.48 -0.87
N ALA A 61 -13.09 -7.46 -1.70
CA ALA A 61 -12.28 -7.20 -2.89
C ALA A 61 -10.85 -6.78 -2.50
N ILE A 62 -10.72 -5.90 -1.51
CA ILE A 62 -9.42 -5.46 -0.97
C ILE A 62 -8.65 -6.65 -0.39
N MET A 63 -9.30 -7.49 0.42
CA MET A 63 -8.73 -8.70 1.01
C MET A 63 -8.27 -9.68 -0.06
N HIS A 64 -9.05 -9.88 -1.11
CA HIS A 64 -8.67 -10.75 -2.23
C HIS A 64 -7.38 -10.26 -2.92
N GLN A 65 -7.30 -8.96 -3.23
CA GLN A 65 -6.13 -8.37 -3.88
C GLN A 65 -4.88 -8.40 -2.99
N THR A 66 -5.06 -8.10 -1.71
CA THR A 66 -3.95 -7.99 -0.76
C THR A 66 -3.59 -9.33 -0.11
N ARG A 67 -4.47 -10.33 -0.19
CA ARG A 67 -4.35 -11.63 0.49
C ARG A 67 -4.43 -11.56 2.01
N HIS A 68 -5.19 -10.61 2.56
CA HIS A 68 -5.57 -10.64 3.97
C HIS A 68 -6.63 -11.73 4.20
N ARG A 69 -6.48 -12.49 5.29
CA ARG A 69 -7.41 -13.57 5.66
C ARG A 69 -8.55 -13.11 6.55
N SER A 70 -8.38 -11.98 7.23
CA SER A 70 -9.35 -11.42 8.16
C SER A 70 -9.68 -9.97 7.81
N PRO A 71 -10.96 -9.58 7.82
CA PRO A 71 -11.38 -8.17 7.71
C PRO A 71 -10.77 -7.30 8.81
N ALA A 72 -10.57 -7.84 10.01
CA ALA A 72 -9.95 -7.10 11.12
C ALA A 72 -8.54 -6.59 10.78
N SER A 73 -7.76 -7.36 10.01
CA SER A 73 -6.42 -6.97 9.54
C SER A 73 -6.46 -5.92 8.44
N VAL A 74 -7.58 -5.76 7.72
CA VAL A 74 -7.80 -4.66 6.79
C VAL A 74 -8.22 -3.41 7.55
N GLY A 75 -9.07 -3.58 8.56
CA GLY A 75 -9.55 -2.50 9.44
C GLY A 75 -8.43 -1.70 10.09
N THR A 76 -7.25 -2.29 10.37
CA THR A 76 -6.09 -1.56 10.91
C THR A 76 -5.55 -0.48 9.97
N TYR A 77 -5.69 -0.64 8.65
CA TYR A 77 -5.26 0.33 7.63
C TYR A 77 -6.34 1.37 7.29
N VAL A 78 -7.59 1.06 7.63
CA VAL A 78 -8.79 1.81 7.28
C VAL A 78 -9.26 2.71 8.43
N ARG A 79 -8.59 2.70 9.58
CA ARG A 79 -8.82 3.70 10.63
C ARG A 79 -8.38 5.08 10.12
N VAL A 80 -9.27 5.71 9.38
CA VAL A 80 -9.07 6.98 8.69
C VAL A 80 -8.62 8.03 9.69
N GLU A 81 -7.51 8.71 9.39
CA GLU A 81 -6.89 9.81 10.16
C GLU A 81 -7.81 11.04 10.37
N SER A 82 -9.00 11.06 9.79
CA SER A 82 -9.99 12.10 10.03
C SER A 82 -11.23 11.48 10.66
N ALA A 83 -11.57 11.89 11.88
CA ALA A 83 -12.82 11.56 12.57
C ALA A 83 -14.09 12.01 11.80
N TRP A 84 -13.93 12.60 10.61
CA TRP A 84 -14.96 13.28 9.84
C TRP A 84 -15.34 12.54 8.54
N VAL A 85 -14.45 11.69 8.01
CA VAL A 85 -14.71 10.95 6.76
C VAL A 85 -15.26 9.57 7.09
N ASN A 86 -16.42 9.22 6.50
CA ASN A 86 -17.18 8.00 6.80
C ASN A 86 -17.62 7.88 8.28
N ASN A 87 -17.88 9.02 8.92
CA ASN A 87 -18.44 9.07 10.27
C ASN A 87 -19.95 8.84 10.21
N ALA A 88 -20.42 7.80 10.92
CA ALA A 88 -21.84 7.47 10.99
C ALA A 88 -22.68 8.56 11.69
N ALA A 89 -22.13 9.20 12.72
CA ALA A 89 -22.77 10.33 13.39
C ALA A 89 -22.93 11.52 12.44
N THR A 90 -21.89 11.86 11.64
CA THR A 90 -21.99 12.91 10.61
C THR A 90 -22.96 12.55 9.49
N THR A 91 -23.03 11.27 9.10
CA THR A 91 -24.01 10.79 8.11
C THR A 91 -25.46 10.83 8.65
N LEU A 92 -25.63 10.63 9.96
CA LEU A 92 -26.92 10.67 10.65
C LEU A 92 -27.28 12.07 11.18
N GLY A 93 -26.39 13.06 11.03
CA GLY A 93 -26.62 14.44 11.47
C GLY A 93 -26.66 14.64 12.98
N ILE A 94 -25.99 13.77 13.76
CA ILE A 94 -25.93 13.79 15.23
C ILE A 94 -24.51 13.99 15.75
#